data_AF-A0A9D2BVX5-F1
#
_entry.id   AF-A0A9D2BVX5-F1
#
_cell.length_a   1.000
_cell.length_b   1.000
_cell.length_c   1.000
_cell.angle_alpha   90.00
_cell.angle_beta   90.00
_cell.angle_gamma   90.00
#
_symmetry.space_group_name_H-M   'P 1'
#
loop_
_entity.id
_entity.type
_entity.pdbx_description
1 polymer ?
#
loop_
_entity_poly.entity_id
_entity_poly.type
_entity_poly.pdbx_seq_one_letter_code
_entity_poly.pdbx_strand_id
1 'polypeptide(L)'
;MIELDPARDAPLYEQLYTALADEIRTGQRAPGQALPGRRTMAAQLGVSVNTVDAAYQMLAAEGLAEARPRSGFYVQKTYGMLHNRAARVPHAAPAAPAAPQPRYDLSTGSVDTALFPARSWGRLQRELLYQHPEFLQRGEMQGDAPLRAQIAAYLSAYRGVDCTPEQIVVGAGIEYLLGCLAHLFAGQTAAVENPGYTRTRTVLQNNGIPCVLVDIDRDGLPADALEQSGAGLCYLTPSHHFPTGVTMPAPRRAQLLAWAAARPGRYILEDDYDSEFRYDTRPLPSLQGMAGPDGPVVYLTTFSKSLAPGIRIACMVLPQSLLPRYQRDFAAYANTVSRFEQQTLCEFMAGGYFARHL
;
A
#
# COMPACT_ATOMS: atom_id res chain seq x y z
N MET A 1 -23.64 -11.27 -43.36
CA MET A 1 -24.02 -9.89 -43.75
C MET A 1 -24.12 -9.11 -42.44
N ILE A 2 -23.53 -7.92 -42.35
CA ILE A 2 -23.57 -7.11 -41.12
C ILE A 2 -24.96 -6.49 -41.02
N GLU A 3 -25.67 -6.77 -39.93
CA GLU A 3 -26.96 -6.16 -39.61
C GLU A 3 -26.79 -5.16 -38.47
N LEU A 4 -27.35 -3.96 -38.63
CA LEU A 4 -27.33 -2.90 -37.64
C LEU A 4 -28.75 -2.67 -37.12
N ASP A 5 -28.89 -2.49 -35.81
CA ASP A 5 -30.18 -2.37 -35.13
C ASP A 5 -30.28 -1.01 -34.40
N PRO A 6 -31.06 -0.05 -34.93
CA PRO A 6 -31.24 1.25 -34.29
C PRO A 6 -31.94 1.22 -32.93
N ALA A 7 -32.62 0.11 -32.58
CA ALA A 7 -33.33 -0.04 -31.32
C ALA A 7 -32.43 -0.50 -30.17
N ARG A 8 -31.18 -0.89 -30.44
CA ARG A 8 -30.20 -1.19 -29.40
C ARG A 8 -29.64 0.09 -28.79
N ASP A 9 -29.26 0.01 -27.51
CA ASP A 9 -28.62 1.13 -26.80
C ASP A 9 -27.28 1.58 -27.42
N ALA A 10 -26.63 0.71 -28.21
CA ALA A 10 -25.36 1.02 -28.87
C ALA A 10 -25.55 1.84 -30.16
N PRO A 11 -24.82 2.93 -30.39
CA PRO A 11 -24.85 3.69 -31.65
C PRO A 11 -24.49 2.84 -32.88
N LEU A 12 -25.10 3.13 -34.03
CA LEU A 12 -24.92 2.37 -35.28
C LEU A 12 -23.45 2.28 -35.76
N TYR A 13 -22.64 3.33 -35.52
CA TYR A 13 -21.23 3.30 -35.89
C TYR A 13 -20.44 2.30 -35.02
N GLU A 14 -20.80 2.14 -33.75
CA GLU A 14 -20.17 1.21 -32.81
C GLU A 14 -20.54 -0.24 -33.13
N GLN A 15 -21.81 -0.47 -33.52
CA GLN A 15 -22.28 -1.76 -34.02
C GLN A 15 -21.52 -2.18 -35.29
N LEU A 16 -21.35 -1.25 -36.24
CA LEU A 16 -20.59 -1.49 -37.47
C LEU A 16 -19.10 -1.74 -37.19
N TYR A 17 -18.50 -0.95 -36.29
CA TYR A 17 -17.13 -1.15 -35.84
C TYR A 17 -16.95 -2.54 -35.23
N THR A 18 -17.84 -2.95 -34.33
CA THR A 18 -17.74 -4.25 -33.63
C THR A 18 -17.84 -5.41 -34.61
N ALA A 19 -18.81 -5.36 -35.53
CA ALA A 19 -18.96 -6.39 -36.55
C ALA A 19 -17.73 -6.53 -37.45
N LEU A 20 -17.18 -5.41 -37.94
CA LEU A 20 -15.97 -5.41 -38.77
C LEU A 20 -14.73 -5.84 -37.99
N ALA A 21 -14.63 -5.42 -36.73
CA ALA A 21 -13.52 -5.80 -35.86
C ALA A 21 -13.53 -7.31 -35.59
N ASP A 22 -14.71 -7.92 -35.38
CA ASP A 22 -14.84 -9.37 -35.19
C ASP A 22 -14.54 -10.15 -36.47
N GLU A 23 -14.96 -9.67 -37.63
CA GLU A 23 -14.59 -10.25 -38.92
C GLU A 23 -13.06 -10.20 -39.16
N ILE A 24 -12.39 -9.11 -38.78
CA ILE A 24 -10.93 -8.99 -38.88
C ILE A 24 -10.23 -9.91 -37.87
N ARG A 25 -10.68 -9.95 -36.61
CA ARG A 25 -10.09 -10.79 -35.54
C ARG A 25 -10.26 -12.29 -35.81
N THR A 26 -11.39 -12.69 -36.37
CA THR A 26 -11.66 -14.09 -36.76
C THR A 26 -11.00 -14.48 -38.08
N GLY A 27 -10.34 -13.55 -38.78
CA GLY A 27 -9.70 -13.80 -40.07
C GLY A 27 -10.68 -13.93 -41.25
N GLN A 28 -11.97 -13.64 -41.05
CA GLN A 28 -12.95 -13.54 -42.15
C GLN A 28 -12.58 -12.44 -43.14
N ARG A 29 -11.90 -11.39 -42.67
CA ARG A 29 -11.21 -10.42 -43.53
C ARG A 29 -9.70 -10.61 -43.42
N ALA A 30 -9.08 -10.88 -44.56
CA ALA A 30 -7.65 -11.16 -44.63
C ALA A 30 -6.82 -9.88 -44.50
N PRO A 31 -5.62 -9.94 -43.89
CA PRO A 31 -4.67 -8.84 -43.90
C PRO A 31 -4.40 -8.34 -45.33
N GLY A 32 -4.36 -7.01 -45.51
CA GLY A 32 -4.17 -6.35 -46.80
C GLY A 32 -5.46 -6.21 -47.63
N GLN A 33 -6.59 -6.75 -47.19
CA GLN A 33 -7.87 -6.60 -47.88
C GLN A 33 -8.42 -5.17 -47.72
N ALA A 34 -8.90 -4.56 -48.80
CA ALA A 34 -9.58 -3.26 -48.74
C ALA A 34 -10.97 -3.39 -48.12
N LEU A 35 -11.30 -2.52 -47.17
CA LEU A 35 -12.68 -2.32 -46.71
C LEU A 35 -13.47 -1.59 -47.80
N PRO A 36 -14.79 -1.85 -47.94
CA PRO A 36 -15.63 -1.15 -48.92
C PRO A 36 -15.55 0.37 -48.75
N GLY A 37 -15.58 1.12 -49.84
CA GLY A 37 -15.58 2.59 -49.79
C GLY A 37 -16.73 3.13 -48.92
N ARG A 38 -16.49 4.23 -48.20
CA ARG A 38 -17.45 4.76 -47.20
C ARG A 38 -18.88 4.93 -47.72
N ARG A 39 -19.02 5.46 -48.94
CA ARG A 39 -20.32 5.66 -49.62
C ARG A 39 -20.98 4.34 -50.01
N THR A 40 -20.19 3.35 -50.43
CA THR A 40 -20.66 2.01 -50.78
C THR A 40 -21.19 1.28 -49.56
N MET A 41 -20.41 1.27 -48.47
CA MET A 41 -20.83 0.66 -47.20
C MET A 41 -22.07 1.36 -46.63
N ALA A 42 -22.14 2.69 -46.72
CA ALA A 42 -23.30 3.47 -46.28
C ALA A 42 -24.57 3.10 -47.06
N ALA A 43 -24.48 2.99 -48.39
CA ALA A 43 -25.60 2.57 -49.24
C ALA A 43 -26.03 1.12 -48.99
N GLN A 44 -25.07 0.21 -48.73
CA GLN A 44 -25.36 -1.19 -48.44
C GLN A 44 -26.11 -1.39 -47.12
N LEU A 45 -25.78 -0.60 -46.09
CA LEU A 45 -26.36 -0.72 -44.76
C LEU A 45 -27.51 0.26 -44.50
N GLY A 46 -27.82 1.15 -45.45
CA GLY A 46 -28.86 2.17 -45.30
C GLY A 46 -28.57 3.22 -44.22
N VAL A 47 -27.29 3.48 -43.93
CA VAL A 47 -26.85 4.43 -42.88
C VAL A 47 -26.12 5.65 -43.46
N SER A 48 -25.88 6.66 -42.62
CA SER A 48 -25.13 7.84 -43.06
C SER A 48 -23.66 7.52 -43.36
N VAL A 49 -23.06 8.25 -44.31
CA VAL A 49 -21.62 8.13 -44.60
C VAL A 49 -20.77 8.47 -43.37
N ASN A 50 -21.25 9.37 -42.50
CA ASN A 50 -20.57 9.75 -41.26
C ASN A 50 -20.54 8.57 -40.26
N THR A 51 -21.60 7.76 -40.22
CA THR A 51 -21.66 6.54 -39.39
C THR A 51 -20.58 5.53 -39.81
N VAL A 52 -20.41 5.34 -41.12
CA VAL A 52 -19.36 4.46 -41.65
C VAL A 52 -17.97 5.04 -41.44
N ASP A 53 -17.80 6.34 -41.68
CA ASP A 53 -16.50 6.99 -41.46
C ASP A 53 -16.08 6.89 -40.00
N ALA A 54 -16.97 7.16 -39.05
CA ALA A 54 -16.71 6.99 -37.62
C ALA A 54 -16.27 5.55 -37.29
N ALA A 55 -16.98 4.53 -37.79
CA ALA A 55 -16.61 3.13 -37.58
C ALA A 55 -15.22 2.80 -38.16
N TYR A 56 -14.90 3.29 -39.36
CA TYR A 56 -13.61 3.05 -40.01
C TYR A 56 -12.46 3.78 -39.33
N GLN A 57 -12.70 5.00 -38.85
CA GLN A 57 -11.72 5.73 -38.06
C GLN A 57 -11.46 5.03 -36.73
N MET A 58 -12.47 4.42 -36.10
CA MET A 58 -12.27 3.58 -34.91
C MET A 58 -11.42 2.34 -35.23
N LEU A 59 -11.70 1.63 -36.33
CA LEU A 59 -10.86 0.51 -36.77
C LEU A 59 -9.42 0.93 -37.05
N ALA A 60 -9.21 2.12 -37.62
CA ALA A 60 -7.88 2.65 -37.88
C ALA A 60 -7.16 3.10 -36.60
N ALA A 61 -7.88 3.73 -35.66
CA ALA A 61 -7.34 4.13 -34.37
C ALA A 61 -6.93 2.92 -33.50
N GLU A 62 -7.67 1.80 -33.56
CA GLU A 62 -7.29 0.54 -32.93
C GLU A 62 -6.15 -0.19 -33.66
N GLY A 63 -5.89 0.17 -34.92
CA GLY A 63 -4.89 -0.50 -35.76
C GLY A 63 -5.38 -1.81 -36.39
N LEU A 64 -6.69 -2.06 -36.43
CA LEU A 64 -7.30 -3.17 -37.19
C LEU A 64 -7.37 -2.88 -38.68
N ALA A 65 -7.43 -1.60 -39.05
CA ALA A 65 -7.32 -1.13 -40.42
C ALA A 65 -6.27 -0.02 -40.54
N GLU A 66 -5.80 0.26 -41.75
CA GLU A 66 -4.96 1.41 -42.08
C GLU A 66 -5.64 2.27 -43.14
N ALA A 67 -5.69 3.58 -42.91
CA ALA A 67 -6.16 4.53 -43.90
C ALA A 67 -5.02 4.83 -44.89
N ARG A 68 -5.22 4.47 -46.17
CA ARG A 68 -4.30 4.82 -47.25
C ARG A 68 -4.83 6.03 -48.01
N PRO A 69 -4.06 7.14 -48.11
CA PRO A 69 -4.50 8.36 -48.79
C PRO A 69 -4.97 8.07 -50.22
N ARG A 70 -6.17 8.56 -50.57
CA ARG A 70 -6.82 8.38 -51.88
C ARG A 70 -7.15 6.92 -52.27
N SER A 71 -6.93 5.94 -51.39
CA SER A 71 -7.13 4.52 -51.68
C SER A 71 -8.15 3.81 -50.76
N GLY A 72 -8.43 4.35 -49.57
CA GLY A 72 -9.43 3.80 -48.65
C GLY A 72 -8.81 3.15 -47.40
N PHE A 73 -9.51 2.20 -46.79
CA PHE A 73 -9.06 1.51 -45.56
C PHE A 73 -8.68 0.07 -45.89
N TYR A 74 -7.60 -0.42 -45.31
CA TYR A 74 -7.09 -1.78 -45.55
C TYR A 74 -6.90 -2.52 -44.23
N VAL A 75 -7.29 -3.78 -44.17
CA VAL A 75 -7.17 -4.60 -42.96
C VAL A 75 -5.69 -4.83 -42.62
N GLN A 76 -5.29 -4.57 -41.37
CA GLN A 76 -3.93 -4.82 -40.90
C GLN A 76 -3.74 -6.27 -40.44
N LYS A 77 -2.48 -6.69 -40.35
CA LYS A 77 -2.12 -8.04 -39.91
C LYS A 77 -2.21 -8.15 -38.38
N THR A 78 -3.09 -9.01 -37.89
CA THR A 78 -3.39 -9.21 -36.46
C THR A 78 -2.57 -10.34 -35.80
N TYR A 79 -1.71 -11.01 -36.57
CA TYR A 79 -0.85 -12.14 -36.15
C TYR A 79 -1.57 -13.31 -35.45
N GLY A 80 -2.91 -13.39 -35.53
CA GLY A 80 -3.70 -14.42 -34.85
C GLY A 80 -3.72 -14.31 -33.32
N MET A 81 -3.19 -13.22 -32.75
CA MET A 81 -3.05 -13.03 -31.30
C MET A 81 -4.15 -12.15 -30.70
N LEU A 82 -5.00 -11.53 -31.54
CA LEU A 82 -6.12 -10.75 -31.05
C LEU A 82 -7.21 -11.68 -30.53
N HIS A 83 -7.54 -11.51 -29.25
CA HIS A 83 -8.56 -12.30 -28.58
C HIS A 83 -9.91 -12.09 -29.28
N ASN A 84 -10.53 -13.17 -29.73
CA ASN A 84 -11.91 -13.09 -30.16
C ASN A 84 -12.79 -12.98 -28.91
N ARG A 85 -13.61 -11.94 -28.84
CA ARG A 85 -14.61 -11.76 -27.77
C ARG A 85 -15.80 -12.68 -28.04
N ALA A 86 -15.56 -13.96 -28.29
CA ALA A 86 -16.61 -14.97 -28.22
C ALA A 86 -17.29 -14.79 -26.85
N ALA A 87 -18.62 -14.71 -26.84
CA ALA A 87 -19.39 -14.42 -25.64
C ALA A 87 -19.08 -15.45 -24.54
N ARG A 88 -18.06 -15.17 -23.72
CA ARG A 88 -17.84 -15.86 -22.46
C ARG A 88 -19.02 -15.47 -21.59
N VAL A 89 -20.01 -16.36 -21.54
CA VAL A 89 -21.03 -16.31 -20.49
C VAL A 89 -20.24 -16.32 -19.19
N PRO A 90 -20.32 -15.27 -18.35
CA PRO A 90 -19.61 -15.27 -17.09
C PRO A 90 -20.12 -16.45 -16.27
N HIS A 91 -19.31 -17.49 -16.15
CA HIS A 91 -19.59 -18.53 -15.17
C HIS A 91 -19.26 -17.91 -13.83
N ALA A 92 -20.27 -17.35 -13.17
CA ALA A 92 -20.14 -16.89 -11.79
C ALA A 92 -19.70 -18.10 -10.98
N ALA A 93 -18.43 -18.11 -10.55
CA ALA A 93 -18.00 -19.07 -9.54
C ALA A 93 -18.96 -18.90 -8.35
N PRO A 94 -19.49 -19.99 -7.79
CA PRO A 94 -20.38 -19.89 -6.64
C PRO A 94 -19.68 -19.07 -5.56
N ALA A 95 -20.35 -18.03 -5.08
CA ALA A 95 -19.82 -17.18 -4.02
C ALA A 95 -19.44 -18.08 -2.84
N ALA A 96 -18.22 -17.91 -2.32
CA ALA A 96 -17.84 -18.60 -1.09
C ALA A 96 -18.89 -18.25 -0.02
N PRO A 97 -19.39 -19.23 0.74
CA PRO A 97 -20.36 -18.97 1.80
C PRO A 97 -19.79 -17.94 2.76
N ALA A 98 -20.58 -16.91 3.10
CA ALA A 98 -20.17 -15.91 4.06
C ALA A 98 -19.80 -16.60 5.38
N ALA A 99 -18.63 -16.28 5.93
CA ALA A 99 -18.24 -16.79 7.23
C ALA A 99 -19.28 -16.33 8.27
N PRO A 100 -19.75 -17.21 9.18
CA PRO A 100 -20.69 -16.82 10.22
C PRO A 100 -20.05 -15.75 11.10
N GLN A 101 -20.80 -14.69 11.41
CA GLN A 101 -20.32 -13.68 12.34
C GLN A 101 -20.18 -14.29 13.74
N PRO A 102 -19.01 -14.18 14.39
CA PRO A 102 -18.84 -14.72 15.71
C PRO A 102 -19.73 -13.96 16.70
N ARG A 103 -20.36 -14.69 17.63
CA ARG A 103 -21.12 -14.07 18.73
C ARG A 103 -20.21 -13.30 19.69
N TYR A 104 -18.98 -13.79 19.88
CA TYR A 104 -17.93 -13.18 20.67
C TYR A 104 -16.62 -13.25 19.88
N ASP A 105 -16.02 -12.09 19.59
CA ASP A 105 -14.73 -12.00 18.93
C ASP A 105 -13.65 -11.79 19.99
N LEU A 106 -12.80 -12.81 20.18
CA LEU A 106 -11.63 -12.76 21.07
C LEU A 106 -10.32 -12.60 20.27
N SER A 107 -10.42 -12.18 19.00
CA SER A 107 -9.24 -11.90 18.19
C SER A 107 -8.52 -10.66 18.70
N THR A 108 -7.21 -10.64 18.53
CA THR A 108 -6.37 -9.48 18.87
C THR A 108 -6.37 -8.43 17.76
N GLY A 109 -7.15 -8.62 16.70
CA GLY A 109 -7.13 -7.82 15.47
C GLY A 109 -8.19 -6.72 15.39
N SER A 110 -9.32 -6.89 16.07
CA SER A 110 -10.46 -5.98 16.05
C SER A 110 -10.31 -4.82 17.04
N VAL A 111 -11.05 -3.75 16.80
CA VAL A 111 -11.27 -2.65 17.76
C VAL A 111 -12.78 -2.44 17.93
N ASP A 112 -13.20 -1.80 19.02
CA ASP A 112 -14.58 -1.38 19.18
C ASP A 112 -14.87 -0.13 18.32
N THR A 113 -15.55 -0.35 17.19
CA THR A 113 -15.89 0.72 16.25
C THR A 113 -16.88 1.74 16.82
N ALA A 114 -17.61 1.41 17.90
CA ALA A 114 -18.54 2.34 18.54
C ALA A 114 -17.82 3.46 19.32
N LEU A 115 -16.58 3.22 19.75
CA LEU A 115 -15.74 4.19 20.45
C LEU A 115 -14.97 5.12 19.50
N PHE A 116 -15.02 4.87 18.19
CA PHE A 116 -14.33 5.70 17.21
C PHE A 116 -14.85 7.15 17.28
N PRO A 117 -13.96 8.18 17.30
CA PRO A 117 -14.32 9.59 17.44
C PRO A 117 -14.89 10.19 16.13
N ALA A 118 -15.93 9.54 15.56
CA ALA A 118 -16.50 9.82 14.25
C ALA A 118 -16.94 11.28 14.06
N ARG A 119 -17.47 11.92 15.12
CA ARG A 119 -17.91 13.32 15.06
C ARG A 119 -16.74 14.27 14.83
N SER A 120 -15.67 14.13 15.61
CA SER A 120 -14.48 14.97 15.48
C SER A 120 -13.74 14.67 14.18
N TRP A 121 -13.56 13.39 13.87
CA TRP A 121 -12.89 12.95 12.64
C TRP A 121 -13.61 13.42 11.37
N GLY A 122 -14.92 13.17 11.27
CA GLY A 122 -15.73 13.57 10.12
C GLY A 122 -15.85 15.08 9.96
N ARG A 123 -15.88 15.84 11.08
CA ARG A 123 -15.83 17.30 11.04
C ARG A 123 -14.53 17.80 10.41
N LEU A 124 -13.38 17.29 10.88
CA LEU A 124 -12.06 17.67 10.35
C LEU A 124 -11.93 17.31 8.86
N GLN A 125 -12.30 16.09 8.46
CA GLN A 125 -12.27 15.70 7.04
C GLN A 125 -13.09 16.65 6.15
N ARG A 126 -14.30 17.01 6.60
CA ARG A 126 -15.15 17.94 5.89
C ARG A 126 -14.54 19.33 5.79
N GLU A 127 -14.00 19.86 6.90
CA GLU A 127 -13.33 21.17 6.93
C GLU A 127 -12.13 21.19 5.97
N LEU A 128 -11.27 20.17 6.03
CA LEU A 128 -10.10 20.03 5.16
C LEU A 128 -10.50 19.97 3.68
N LEU A 129 -11.56 19.24 3.33
CA LEU A 129 -12.04 19.13 1.95
C LEU A 129 -12.48 20.48 1.36
N TYR A 130 -13.17 21.32 2.15
CA TYR A 130 -13.70 22.59 1.67
C TYR A 130 -12.70 23.75 1.78
N GLN A 131 -11.82 23.74 2.78
CA GLN A 131 -10.92 24.85 3.08
C GLN A 131 -9.55 24.71 2.42
N HIS A 132 -9.15 23.48 2.07
CA HIS A 132 -7.81 23.17 1.56
C HIS A 132 -7.85 22.39 0.24
N PRO A 133 -8.33 23.00 -0.87
CA PRO A 133 -8.37 22.33 -2.18
C PRO A 133 -6.98 21.93 -2.69
N GLU A 134 -5.91 22.54 -2.20
CA GLU A 134 -4.52 22.16 -2.49
C GLU A 134 -4.19 20.73 -2.06
N PHE A 135 -4.94 20.13 -1.12
CA PHE A 135 -4.77 18.73 -0.72
C PHE A 135 -5.23 17.72 -1.78
N LEU A 136 -5.91 18.18 -2.85
CA LEU A 136 -6.16 17.38 -4.04
C LEU A 136 -4.89 17.12 -4.86
N GLN A 137 -3.84 17.92 -4.65
CA GLN A 137 -2.52 17.69 -5.25
C GLN A 137 -1.71 16.69 -4.42
N ARG A 138 -0.69 16.10 -5.08
CA ARG A 138 0.25 15.19 -4.42
C ARG A 138 0.94 15.88 -3.24
N GLY A 139 1.05 15.14 -2.14
CA GLY A 139 1.81 15.53 -0.95
C GLY A 139 3.28 15.14 -1.05
N GLU A 140 3.98 15.21 0.08
CA GLU A 140 5.38 14.78 0.17
C GLU A 140 5.52 13.25 0.17
N MET A 141 6.60 12.73 -0.43
CA MET A 141 6.80 11.28 -0.62
C MET A 141 6.90 10.53 0.73
N GLN A 142 7.53 11.14 1.75
CA GLN A 142 7.66 10.56 3.10
C GLN A 142 6.41 10.74 3.97
N GLY A 143 5.39 11.45 3.47
CA GLY A 143 4.29 11.98 4.26
C GLY A 143 4.48 13.47 4.52
N ASP A 144 3.36 14.19 4.62
CA ASP A 144 3.36 15.66 4.70
C ASP A 144 4.08 16.16 5.96
N ALA A 145 4.91 17.21 5.80
CA ALA A 145 5.73 17.75 6.88
C ALA A 145 4.95 18.10 8.17
N PRO A 146 3.75 18.73 8.12
CA PRO A 146 2.97 19.01 9.33
C PRO A 146 2.63 17.75 10.14
N LEU A 147 2.23 16.66 9.46
CA LEU A 147 1.93 15.41 10.13
C LEU A 147 3.19 14.81 10.75
N ARG A 148 4.30 14.76 9.99
CA ARG A 148 5.57 14.25 10.52
C ARG A 148 6.01 15.02 11.77
N ALA A 149 5.82 16.34 11.79
CA ALA A 149 6.11 17.16 12.97
C ALA A 149 5.22 16.81 14.19
N GLN A 150 3.91 16.62 13.97
CA GLN A 150 3.00 16.18 15.04
C GLN A 150 3.36 14.79 15.58
N ILE A 151 3.71 13.85 14.70
CA ILE A 151 4.15 12.51 15.08
C ILE A 151 5.46 12.59 15.89
N ALA A 152 6.46 13.36 15.44
CA ALA A 152 7.72 13.53 16.18
C ALA A 152 7.49 14.04 17.61
N ALA A 153 6.67 15.10 17.74
CA ALA A 153 6.33 15.66 19.04
C ALA A 153 5.60 14.66 19.94
N TYR A 154 4.64 13.91 19.39
CA TYR A 154 3.91 12.87 20.11
C TYR A 154 4.83 11.74 20.59
N LEU A 155 5.66 11.19 19.70
CA LEU A 155 6.55 10.07 20.04
C LEU A 155 7.62 10.48 21.06
N SER A 156 8.14 11.70 20.97
CA SER A 156 9.06 12.25 21.98
C SER A 156 8.39 12.34 23.36
N ALA A 157 7.19 12.93 23.43
CA ALA A 157 6.47 13.10 24.69
C ALA A 157 5.99 11.76 25.30
N TYR A 158 5.52 10.82 24.47
CA TYR A 158 4.85 9.60 24.92
C TYR A 158 5.80 8.40 25.08
N ARG A 159 6.82 8.29 24.21
CA ARG A 159 7.71 7.12 24.11
C ARG A 159 9.18 7.45 24.34
N GLY A 160 9.53 8.72 24.53
CA GLY A 160 10.92 9.17 24.63
C GLY A 160 11.72 8.93 23.35
N VAL A 161 11.04 8.79 22.21
CA VAL A 161 11.68 8.66 20.89
C VAL A 161 12.38 9.98 20.59
N ASP A 162 13.68 9.92 20.31
CA ASP A 162 14.48 11.09 19.96
C ASP A 162 14.69 11.12 18.44
N CYS A 163 13.94 11.99 17.75
CA CYS A 163 14.00 12.12 16.30
C CYS A 163 13.55 13.48 15.79
N THR A 164 14.02 13.85 14.60
CA THR A 164 13.48 14.99 13.85
C THR A 164 12.36 14.54 12.89
N PRO A 165 11.47 15.45 12.45
CA PRO A 165 10.40 15.11 11.51
C PRO A 165 10.92 14.50 10.19
N GLU A 166 12.12 14.86 9.74
CA GLU A 166 12.74 14.36 8.50
C GLU A 166 13.03 12.87 8.53
N GLN A 167 13.27 12.31 9.73
CA GLN A 167 13.49 10.89 9.95
C GLN A 167 12.21 10.05 9.86
N ILE A 168 11.05 10.69 9.90
CA ILE A 168 9.75 10.02 9.92
C ILE A 168 9.30 9.74 8.49
N VAL A 169 8.92 8.49 8.27
CA VAL A 169 8.24 8.06 7.04
C VAL A 169 6.86 7.53 7.41
N VAL A 170 5.82 8.13 6.84
CA VAL A 170 4.42 7.71 6.99
C VAL A 170 4.08 6.70 5.90
N GLY A 171 3.33 5.66 6.24
CA GLY A 171 2.92 4.63 5.29
C GLY A 171 1.62 3.93 5.66
N ALA A 172 1.01 3.26 4.68
CA ALA A 172 -0.28 2.61 4.78
C ALA A 172 -0.26 1.28 5.57
N GLY A 173 0.23 1.33 6.81
CA GLY A 173 0.44 0.17 7.69
C GLY A 173 1.90 -0.27 7.76
N ILE A 174 2.23 -1.02 8.82
CA ILE A 174 3.57 -1.54 9.07
C ILE A 174 4.04 -2.48 7.96
N GLU A 175 3.13 -3.24 7.33
CA GLU A 175 3.51 -4.17 6.26
C GLU A 175 4.12 -3.45 5.05
N TYR A 176 3.62 -2.26 4.70
CA TYR A 176 4.20 -1.43 3.64
C TYR A 176 5.59 -0.93 4.04
N LEU A 177 5.72 -0.40 5.26
CA LEU A 177 6.99 0.14 5.77
C LEU A 177 8.05 -0.95 5.90
N LEU A 178 7.68 -2.16 6.32
CA LEU A 178 8.56 -3.33 6.31
C LEU A 178 9.01 -3.71 4.91
N GLY A 179 8.16 -3.55 3.89
CA GLY A 179 8.56 -3.70 2.49
C GLY A 179 9.63 -2.68 2.07
N CYS A 180 9.47 -1.41 2.48
CA CYS A 180 10.50 -0.39 2.25
C CYS A 180 11.82 -0.74 2.96
N LEU A 181 11.76 -1.17 4.23
CA LEU A 181 12.92 -1.58 5.00
C LEU A 181 13.61 -2.81 4.41
N ALA A 182 12.85 -3.79 3.93
CA ALA A 182 13.39 -4.97 3.24
C ALA A 182 14.23 -4.57 2.02
N HIS A 183 13.83 -3.54 1.27
CA HIS A 183 14.64 -3.00 0.18
C HIS A 183 15.95 -2.37 0.67
N LEU A 184 15.91 -1.60 1.77
CA LEU A 184 17.10 -0.99 2.36
C LEU A 184 18.07 -2.05 2.93
N PHE A 185 17.55 -3.18 3.40
CA PHE A 185 18.34 -4.27 3.97
C PHE A 185 18.52 -5.46 3.02
N ALA A 186 18.31 -5.27 1.71
CA ALA A 186 18.50 -6.31 0.72
C ALA A 186 19.88 -7.00 0.86
N GLY A 187 19.88 -8.33 0.87
CA GLY A 187 21.08 -9.15 1.08
C GLY A 187 21.41 -9.46 2.54
N GLN A 188 20.67 -8.91 3.51
CA GLN A 188 20.78 -9.30 4.92
C GLN A 188 19.82 -10.42 5.30
N THR A 189 20.11 -11.07 6.43
CA THR A 189 19.22 -12.01 7.12
C THR A 189 18.64 -11.34 8.36
N ALA A 190 17.34 -11.51 8.58
CA ALA A 190 16.64 -11.03 9.77
C ALA A 190 16.50 -12.13 10.83
N ALA A 191 16.80 -11.82 12.08
CA ALA A 191 16.34 -12.57 13.24
C ALA A 191 14.96 -12.06 13.64
N VAL A 192 14.04 -12.99 13.92
CA VAL A 192 12.66 -12.69 14.34
C VAL A 192 12.36 -13.51 15.60
N GLU A 193 11.74 -12.88 16.58
CA GLU A 193 11.31 -13.51 17.84
C GLU A 193 10.46 -14.77 17.59
N ASN A 194 10.70 -15.82 18.40
CA ASN A 194 9.94 -17.07 18.39
C ASN A 194 9.48 -17.46 19.82
N PRO A 195 8.17 -17.62 20.08
CA PRO A 195 7.07 -17.27 19.18
C PRO A 195 7.08 -15.76 18.87
N GLY A 196 6.51 -15.35 17.75
CA GLY A 196 6.48 -13.94 17.33
C GLY A 196 5.43 -13.68 16.25
N TYR A 197 5.41 -12.45 15.72
CA TYR A 197 4.40 -12.05 14.75
C TYR A 197 4.64 -12.66 13.36
N THR A 198 3.88 -13.71 13.01
CA THR A 198 4.04 -14.46 11.75
C THR A 198 3.88 -13.58 10.50
N ARG A 199 3.05 -12.53 10.59
CA ARG A 199 2.83 -11.61 9.47
C ARG A 199 4.10 -10.86 9.10
N THR A 200 4.86 -10.36 10.07
CA THR A 200 6.15 -9.67 9.83
C THR A 200 7.13 -10.60 9.11
N ARG A 201 7.29 -11.83 9.60
CA ARG A 201 8.14 -12.83 8.94
C ARG A 201 7.70 -13.04 7.48
N THR A 202 6.39 -13.18 7.24
CA THR A 202 5.85 -13.37 5.89
C THR A 202 6.15 -12.17 4.98
N VAL A 203 5.98 -10.95 5.48
CA VAL A 203 6.26 -9.72 4.73
C VAL A 203 7.75 -9.63 4.37
N LEU A 204 8.65 -9.86 5.34
CA LEU A 204 10.10 -9.84 5.10
C LEU A 204 10.51 -10.90 4.07
N GLN A 205 10.02 -12.14 4.21
CA GLN A 205 10.32 -13.23 3.28
C GLN A 205 9.78 -12.95 1.87
N ASN A 206 8.56 -12.44 1.74
CA ASN A 206 7.97 -12.06 0.45
C ASN A 206 8.76 -10.92 -0.23
N ASN A 207 9.47 -10.11 0.53
CA ASN A 207 10.36 -9.05 0.03
C ASN A 207 11.84 -9.50 -0.07
N GLY A 208 12.11 -10.81 0.02
CA GLY A 208 13.42 -11.39 -0.23
C GLY A 208 14.42 -11.31 0.94
N ILE A 209 13.96 -11.04 2.17
CA ILE A 209 14.77 -11.10 3.38
C ILE A 209 14.62 -12.48 4.05
N PRO A 210 15.66 -13.34 4.06
CA PRO A 210 15.64 -14.57 4.82
C PRO A 210 15.43 -14.28 6.31
N CYS A 211 14.61 -15.09 6.97
CA CYS A 211 14.30 -14.94 8.39
C CYS A 211 14.74 -16.18 9.17
N VAL A 212 15.53 -15.97 10.23
CA VAL A 212 15.89 -16.96 11.24
C VAL A 212 15.03 -16.71 12.47
N LEU A 213 14.41 -17.77 12.99
CA LEU A 213 13.65 -17.70 14.23
C LEU A 213 14.60 -17.83 15.43
N VAL A 214 14.43 -16.97 16.43
CA VAL A 214 15.22 -17.00 17.66
C VAL A 214 14.29 -17.09 18.85
N ASP A 215 14.45 -18.14 19.65
CA ASP A 215 13.62 -18.38 20.81
C ASP A 215 13.81 -17.28 21.85
N ILE A 216 12.69 -16.75 22.35
CA ILE A 216 12.71 -15.79 23.45
C ILE A 216 12.82 -16.52 24.79
N ASP A 217 13.36 -15.84 25.79
CA ASP A 217 13.25 -16.25 27.19
C ASP A 217 12.27 -15.34 27.96
N ARG A 218 12.24 -15.49 29.29
CA ARG A 218 11.39 -14.70 30.19
C ARG A 218 11.64 -13.18 30.12
N ASP A 219 12.82 -12.77 29.62
CA ASP A 219 13.24 -11.39 29.50
C ASP A 219 13.16 -10.90 28.04
N GLY A 220 12.62 -11.71 27.12
CA GLY A 220 12.50 -11.42 25.68
C GLY A 220 13.60 -12.09 24.85
N LEU A 221 13.98 -11.48 23.73
CA LEU A 221 15.00 -12.02 22.82
C LEU A 221 16.41 -12.03 23.44
N PRO A 222 17.10 -13.18 23.63
CA PRO A 222 18.45 -13.22 24.20
C PRO A 222 19.52 -12.72 23.21
N ALA A 223 20.45 -11.87 23.69
CA ALA A 223 21.46 -11.26 22.82
C ALA A 223 22.53 -12.25 22.32
N ASP A 224 22.84 -13.28 23.10
CA ASP A 224 23.75 -14.36 22.72
C ASP A 224 23.12 -15.29 21.68
N ALA A 225 21.84 -15.63 21.82
CA ALA A 225 21.08 -16.37 20.81
C ALA A 225 20.96 -15.55 19.50
N LEU A 226 20.73 -14.25 19.61
CA LEU A 226 20.75 -13.34 18.46
C LEU A 226 22.13 -13.30 17.78
N GLU A 227 23.23 -13.26 18.53
CA GLU A 227 24.59 -13.34 17.96
C GLU A 227 24.81 -14.66 17.21
N GLN A 228 24.40 -15.79 17.79
CA GLN A 228 24.52 -17.13 17.19
C GLN A 228 23.69 -17.29 15.91
N SER A 229 22.60 -16.55 15.75
CA SER A 229 21.77 -16.57 14.54
C SER A 229 22.51 -16.10 13.28
N GLY A 230 23.59 -15.33 13.43
CA GLY A 230 24.34 -14.73 12.33
C GLY A 230 23.59 -13.62 11.58
N ALA A 231 22.40 -13.21 12.05
CA ALA A 231 21.60 -12.16 11.42
C ALA A 231 22.27 -10.78 11.52
N GLY A 232 21.99 -9.93 10.52
CA GLY A 232 22.36 -8.51 10.55
C GLY A 232 21.19 -7.60 10.94
N LEU A 233 19.96 -8.10 10.82
CA LEU A 233 18.75 -7.36 11.16
C LEU A 233 18.02 -8.11 12.27
N CYS A 234 17.42 -7.41 13.23
CA CYS A 234 16.65 -8.01 14.30
C CYS A 234 15.28 -7.35 14.38
N TYR A 235 14.18 -8.10 14.26
CA TYR A 235 12.83 -7.58 14.51
C TYR A 235 12.32 -8.05 15.87
N LEU A 236 11.83 -7.13 16.70
CA LEU A 236 11.38 -7.41 18.05
C LEU A 236 10.26 -6.49 18.55
N THR A 237 9.58 -6.91 19.61
CA THR A 237 8.45 -6.21 20.26
C THR A 237 8.73 -5.96 21.75
N PRO A 238 9.60 -5.00 22.11
CA PRO A 238 10.22 -4.95 23.44
C PRO A 238 9.31 -4.34 24.52
N SER A 239 8.34 -3.52 24.12
CA SER A 239 7.41 -2.83 25.02
C SER A 239 6.34 -3.76 25.57
N HIS A 240 5.81 -4.62 24.71
CA HIS A 240 4.78 -5.60 25.01
C HIS A 240 4.88 -6.75 23.98
N HIS A 241 5.64 -7.79 24.33
CA HIS A 241 5.98 -8.84 23.39
C HIS A 241 4.75 -9.55 22.83
N PHE A 242 4.62 -9.65 21.51
CA PHE A 242 3.53 -10.41 20.90
C PHE A 242 3.98 -11.85 20.58
N PRO A 243 3.28 -12.91 21.05
CA PRO A 243 1.98 -12.90 21.73
C PRO A 243 2.06 -13.07 23.25
N THR A 244 3.25 -13.16 23.85
CA THR A 244 3.41 -13.61 25.25
C THR A 244 3.12 -12.54 26.31
N GLY A 245 3.06 -11.26 25.91
CA GLY A 245 2.88 -10.11 26.79
C GLY A 245 4.10 -9.72 27.62
N VAL A 246 5.25 -10.37 27.43
CA VAL A 246 6.48 -10.06 28.17
C VAL A 246 6.95 -8.64 27.87
N THR A 247 7.21 -7.85 28.91
CA THR A 247 7.92 -6.56 28.77
C THR A 247 9.42 -6.78 28.91
N MET A 248 10.19 -6.43 27.88
CA MET A 248 11.65 -6.59 27.88
C MET A 248 12.32 -5.61 28.87
N PRO A 249 13.12 -6.09 29.84
CA PRO A 249 13.72 -5.24 30.86
C PRO A 249 14.91 -4.45 30.32
N ALA A 250 15.24 -3.33 30.97
CA ALA A 250 16.29 -2.40 30.53
C ALA A 250 17.67 -3.04 30.33
N PRO A 251 18.14 -4.00 31.17
CA PRO A 251 19.40 -4.70 30.91
C PRO A 251 19.39 -5.48 29.59
N ARG A 252 18.28 -6.15 29.25
CA ARG A 252 18.16 -6.88 27.99
C ARG A 252 18.17 -5.93 26.79
N ARG A 253 17.44 -4.82 26.89
CA ARG A 253 17.45 -3.74 25.89
C ARG A 253 18.88 -3.23 25.65
N ALA A 254 19.63 -2.96 26.70
CA ALA A 254 21.03 -2.51 26.61
C ALA A 254 21.94 -3.56 25.94
N GLN A 255 21.75 -4.85 26.22
CA GLN A 255 22.50 -5.93 25.54
C GLN A 255 22.24 -5.96 24.04
N LEU A 256 20.98 -5.79 23.61
CA LEU A 256 20.60 -5.77 22.19
C LEU A 256 21.13 -4.52 21.49
N LEU A 257 21.09 -3.35 22.15
CA LEU A 257 21.73 -2.14 21.62
C LEU A 257 23.24 -2.31 21.46
N ALA A 258 23.91 -2.91 22.44
CA ALA A 258 25.33 -3.24 22.34
C ALA A 258 25.61 -4.21 21.19
N TRP A 259 24.76 -5.22 20.98
CA TRP A 259 24.83 -6.12 19.83
C TRP A 259 24.75 -5.36 18.50
N ALA A 260 23.79 -4.43 18.36
CA ALA A 260 23.63 -3.66 17.14
C ALA A 260 24.80 -2.70 16.90
N ALA A 261 25.31 -2.06 17.95
CA ALA A 261 26.45 -1.16 17.86
C ALA A 261 27.80 -1.87 17.59
N ALA A 262 27.90 -3.17 17.89
CA ALA A 262 29.16 -3.90 17.79
C ALA A 262 29.69 -4.08 16.35
N ARG A 263 28.84 -4.02 15.32
CA ARG A 263 29.25 -4.15 13.92
C ARG A 263 28.44 -3.23 13.00
N PRO A 264 29.08 -2.58 12.01
CA PRO A 264 28.37 -1.77 11.04
C PRO A 264 27.41 -2.62 10.21
N GLY A 265 26.28 -2.04 9.84
CA GLY A 265 25.23 -2.72 9.07
C GLY A 265 24.25 -3.54 9.92
N ARG A 266 24.47 -3.64 11.24
CA ARG A 266 23.49 -4.23 12.16
C ARG A 266 22.41 -3.22 12.53
N TYR A 267 21.15 -3.65 12.52
CA TYR A 267 20.01 -2.81 12.91
C TYR A 267 18.96 -3.60 13.68
N ILE A 268 18.23 -2.89 14.53
CA ILE A 268 17.03 -3.39 15.21
C ILE A 268 15.81 -2.70 14.61
N LEU A 269 14.78 -3.48 14.27
CA LEU A 269 13.44 -3.03 13.97
C LEU A 269 12.61 -3.20 15.23
N GLU A 270 12.36 -2.09 15.93
CA GLU A 270 11.47 -2.06 17.10
C GLU A 270 10.03 -1.86 16.63
N ASP A 271 9.19 -2.88 16.80
CA ASP A 271 7.74 -2.76 16.56
C ASP A 271 7.01 -2.42 17.85
N ASP A 272 6.43 -1.22 17.88
CA ASP A 272 5.69 -0.67 19.00
C ASP A 272 4.21 -0.46 18.60
N TYR A 273 3.45 -1.55 18.69
CA TYR A 273 2.10 -1.66 18.12
C TYR A 273 0.95 -1.26 19.06
N ASP A 274 1.16 -1.26 20.38
CA ASP A 274 0.12 -1.02 21.38
C ASP A 274 0.62 -0.31 22.65
N SER A 275 1.75 0.40 22.60
CA SER A 275 2.29 1.09 23.78
C SER A 275 1.38 2.13 24.39
N GLU A 276 0.37 2.61 23.64
CA GLU A 276 -0.70 3.46 24.15
C GLU A 276 -1.50 2.82 25.29
N PHE A 277 -1.59 1.49 25.33
CA PHE A 277 -2.52 0.76 26.18
C PHE A 277 -1.84 0.10 27.39
N ARG A 278 -1.18 0.91 28.22
CA ARG A 278 -0.70 0.47 29.56
C ARG A 278 -1.63 0.97 30.66
N TYR A 279 -2.24 0.05 31.40
CA TYR A 279 -3.26 0.38 32.41
C TYR A 279 -2.69 0.68 33.80
N ASP A 280 -1.61 0.00 34.19
CA ASP A 280 -1.08 0.09 35.56
C ASP A 280 0.11 1.07 35.70
N THR A 281 0.76 1.42 34.58
CA THR A 281 2.00 2.20 34.59
C THR A 281 2.06 3.16 33.42
N ARG A 282 2.87 4.23 33.58
CA ARG A 282 3.23 5.08 32.45
C ARG A 282 4.00 4.29 31.39
N PRO A 283 3.91 4.68 30.10
CA PRO A 283 4.67 4.06 29.03
C PRO A 283 6.18 4.04 29.35
N LEU A 284 6.82 2.89 29.14
CA LEU A 284 8.28 2.75 29.29
C LEU A 284 8.99 3.40 28.10
N PRO A 285 10.17 4.01 28.24
CA PRO A 285 10.93 4.49 27.08
C PRO A 285 11.09 3.41 26.00
N SER A 286 11.02 3.80 24.73
CA SER A 286 11.29 2.92 23.59
C SER A 286 12.76 2.47 23.56
N LEU A 287 13.05 1.36 22.88
CA LEU A 287 14.42 0.92 22.61
C LEU A 287 15.15 1.96 21.75
N GLN A 288 14.47 2.57 20.78
CA GLN A 288 15.02 3.67 19.99
C GLN A 288 15.38 4.87 20.87
N GLY A 289 14.50 5.27 21.80
CA GLY A 289 14.78 6.36 22.73
C GLY A 289 16.00 6.10 23.62
N MET A 290 16.24 4.84 23.98
CA MET A 290 17.48 4.43 24.68
C MET A 290 18.73 4.47 23.78
N ALA A 291 18.56 4.24 22.49
CA ALA A 291 19.65 4.26 21.51
C ALA A 291 20.05 5.68 21.09
N GLY A 292 19.11 6.63 21.18
CA GLY A 292 19.26 7.99 20.69
C GLY A 292 19.06 8.13 19.18
N PRO A 293 19.17 9.35 18.64
CA PRO A 293 18.77 9.69 17.26
C PRO A 293 19.68 9.05 16.19
N ASP A 294 20.93 8.77 16.54
CA ASP A 294 21.93 8.13 15.69
C ASP A 294 22.09 6.62 15.96
N GLY A 295 21.28 6.07 16.87
CA GLY A 295 21.31 4.66 17.23
C GLY A 295 20.89 3.74 16.07
N PRO A 296 21.37 2.49 16.03
CA PRO A 296 21.03 1.52 14.97
C PRO A 296 19.63 0.89 15.17
N VAL A 297 18.63 1.72 15.48
CA VAL A 297 17.25 1.27 15.74
C VAL A 297 16.30 2.01 14.80
N VAL A 298 15.57 1.26 13.99
CA VAL A 298 14.40 1.75 13.27
C VAL A 298 13.18 1.52 14.15
N TYR A 299 12.53 2.60 14.59
CA TYR A 299 11.29 2.52 15.36
C TYR A 299 10.11 2.40 14.40
N LEU A 300 9.19 1.49 14.67
CA LEU A 300 7.95 1.25 13.93
C LEU A 300 6.77 1.42 14.88
N THR A 301 5.73 2.12 14.44
CA THR A 301 4.48 2.21 15.21
C THR A 301 3.29 2.39 14.29
N THR A 302 2.08 2.22 14.84
CA THR A 302 0.83 2.33 14.07
C THR A 302 -0.28 3.01 14.84
N PHE A 303 -1.06 3.82 14.13
CA PHE A 303 -2.31 4.40 14.62
C PHE A 303 -3.51 3.45 14.41
N SER A 304 -3.31 2.30 13.74
CA SER A 304 -4.40 1.37 13.40
C SER A 304 -5.04 0.71 14.64
N LYS A 305 -4.27 0.56 15.72
CA LYS A 305 -4.76 0.05 17.02
C LYS A 305 -5.44 1.13 17.85
N SER A 306 -4.90 2.35 17.78
CA SER A 306 -5.34 3.50 18.55
C SER A 306 -6.51 4.28 17.94
N LEU A 307 -6.82 4.06 16.65
CA LEU A 307 -7.94 4.69 15.95
C LEU A 307 -8.90 3.65 15.38
N ALA A 308 -8.50 3.00 14.28
CA ALA A 308 -9.28 1.96 13.63
C ALA A 308 -8.42 1.16 12.63
N PRO A 309 -8.60 -0.16 12.50
CA PRO A 309 -7.90 -0.99 11.50
C PRO A 309 -8.14 -0.55 10.05
N GLY A 310 -9.25 0.16 9.79
CA GLY A 310 -9.57 0.74 8.48
C GLY A 310 -8.79 2.02 8.17
N ILE A 311 -8.27 2.72 9.18
CA ILE A 311 -7.42 3.91 9.03
C ILE A 311 -5.98 3.43 9.14
N ARG A 312 -5.44 2.96 8.01
CA ARG A 312 -4.12 2.34 7.95
C ARG A 312 -3.03 3.41 7.93
N ILE A 313 -2.77 4.03 9.06
CA ILE A 313 -1.65 4.97 9.20
C ILE A 313 -0.63 4.34 10.14
N ALA A 314 0.60 4.20 9.65
CA ALA A 314 1.76 3.80 10.40
C ALA A 314 2.92 4.74 10.10
N CYS A 315 3.93 4.73 10.93
CA CYS A 315 5.18 5.41 10.63
C CYS A 315 6.39 4.60 11.09
N MET A 316 7.51 4.88 10.43
CA MET A 316 8.83 4.48 10.91
C MET A 316 9.70 5.70 11.17
N VAL A 317 10.57 5.61 12.16
CA VAL A 317 11.64 6.57 12.41
C VAL A 317 12.93 5.93 11.95
N LEU A 318 13.54 6.50 10.91
CA LEU A 318 14.81 6.03 10.38
C LEU A 318 15.98 6.64 11.15
N PRO A 319 17.01 5.85 11.50
CA PRO A 319 18.32 6.39 11.86
C PRO A 319 18.84 7.36 10.80
N GLN A 320 19.56 8.40 11.21
CA GLN A 320 20.14 9.40 10.29
C GLN A 320 21.01 8.75 9.20
N SER A 321 21.69 7.65 9.52
CA SER A 321 22.50 6.88 8.58
C SER A 321 21.70 6.23 7.43
N LEU A 322 20.41 5.93 7.63
CA LEU A 322 19.55 5.31 6.62
C LEU A 322 18.72 6.33 5.83
N LEU A 323 18.49 7.52 6.37
CA LEU A 323 17.61 8.52 5.78
C LEU A 323 18.04 8.94 4.35
N PRO A 324 19.31 9.28 4.05
CA PRO A 324 19.71 9.67 2.69
C PRO A 324 19.50 8.54 1.67
N ARG A 325 19.72 7.28 2.10
CA ARG A 325 19.51 6.12 1.25
C ARG A 325 18.03 5.92 0.97
N TYR A 326 17.17 6.03 1.98
CA TYR A 326 15.72 5.97 1.81
C TYR A 326 15.23 7.05 0.85
N GLN A 327 15.62 8.31 1.06
CA GLN A 327 15.22 9.42 0.21
C GLN A 327 15.61 9.22 -1.24
N ARG A 328 16.82 8.69 -1.50
CA ARG A 328 17.28 8.37 -2.84
C ARG A 328 16.49 7.21 -3.47
N ASP A 329 16.37 6.10 -2.76
CA ASP A 329 15.80 4.85 -3.29
C ASP A 329 14.27 4.98 -3.50
N PHE A 330 13.60 5.84 -2.71
CA PHE A 330 12.15 6.06 -2.75
C PHE A 330 11.73 7.45 -3.28
N ALA A 331 12.65 8.21 -3.89
CA ALA A 331 12.38 9.58 -4.38
C ALA A 331 11.17 9.70 -5.33
N ALA A 332 10.88 8.64 -6.09
CA ALA A 332 9.80 8.60 -7.07
C ALA A 332 8.48 8.03 -6.54
N TYR A 333 8.45 7.54 -5.29
CA TYR A 333 7.32 6.84 -4.72
C TYR A 333 6.37 7.85 -4.06
N ALA A 334 5.14 7.93 -4.56
CA ALA A 334 4.10 8.67 -3.86
C ALA A 334 3.82 8.03 -2.49
N ASN A 335 3.48 8.86 -1.50
CA ASN A 335 3.05 8.33 -0.20
C ASN A 335 1.80 7.47 -0.35
N THR A 336 1.71 6.40 0.45
CA THR A 336 0.62 5.43 0.37
C THR A 336 -0.61 5.81 1.20
N VAL A 337 -0.48 6.74 2.15
CA VAL A 337 -1.61 7.26 2.93
C VAL A 337 -2.18 8.47 2.19
N SER A 338 -3.50 8.52 2.04
CA SER A 338 -4.12 9.65 1.35
C SER A 338 -3.83 10.96 2.08
N ARG A 339 -3.63 12.03 1.31
CA ARG A 339 -3.25 13.32 1.88
C ARG A 339 -4.31 13.86 2.86
N PHE A 340 -5.59 13.65 2.55
CA PHE A 340 -6.68 14.03 3.46
C PHE A 340 -6.64 13.24 4.78
N GLU A 341 -6.33 11.95 4.77
CA GLU A 341 -6.19 11.17 6.02
C GLU A 341 -4.99 11.63 6.83
N GLN A 342 -3.86 11.94 6.17
CA GLN A 342 -2.69 12.49 6.84
C GLN A 342 -3.00 13.81 7.53
N GLN A 343 -3.64 14.74 6.82
CA GLN A 343 -4.01 16.05 7.37
C GLN A 343 -5.11 15.93 8.44
N THR A 344 -6.04 14.99 8.28
CA THR A 344 -7.04 14.71 9.34
C THR A 344 -6.36 14.24 10.61
N LEU A 345 -5.41 13.30 10.51
CA LEU A 345 -4.64 12.85 11.68
C LEU A 345 -3.83 14.00 12.29
N CYS A 346 -3.18 14.82 11.45
CA CYS A 346 -2.42 15.99 11.90
C CYS A 346 -3.27 16.93 12.76
N GLU A 347 -4.42 17.37 12.25
CA GLU A 347 -5.35 18.23 12.99
C GLU A 347 -5.99 17.52 14.20
N PHE A 348 -6.22 16.22 14.10
CA PHE A 348 -6.76 15.41 15.18
C PHE A 348 -5.78 15.33 16.37
N MET A 349 -4.48 15.20 16.09
CA MET A 349 -3.41 15.25 17.09
C MET A 349 -3.21 16.67 17.62
N ALA A 350 -3.09 17.66 16.75
CA ALA A 350 -2.86 19.06 17.11
C ALA A 350 -3.99 19.64 17.99
N GLY A 351 -5.24 19.25 17.72
CA GLY A 351 -6.40 19.63 18.51
C GLY A 351 -6.56 18.87 19.84
N GLY A 352 -5.63 17.96 20.17
CA GLY A 352 -5.66 17.15 21.39
C GLY A 352 -6.77 16.09 21.42
N TYR A 353 -7.40 15.81 20.27
CA TYR A 353 -8.46 14.81 20.20
C TYR A 353 -7.91 13.39 20.29
N PHE A 354 -6.70 13.16 19.77
CA PHE A 354 -6.04 11.85 19.85
C PHE A 354 -5.76 11.45 21.29
N ALA A 355 -5.09 12.32 22.07
CA ALA A 355 -4.80 12.07 23.47
C ALA A 355 -6.04 11.97 24.39
N ARG A 356 -7.19 12.50 23.95
CA ARG A 356 -8.47 12.35 24.66
C ARG A 356 -9.20 11.07 24.30
N HIS A 357 -8.93 10.54 23.10
CA HIS A 357 -9.53 9.31 22.61
C HIS A 357 -8.86 8.08 23.21
N LEU A 358 -7.52 8.12 23.31
CA LEU A 358 -6.73 7.25 24.18
C LEU A 358 -7.18 7.42 25.64
#